data_AF-A0A8E1R244-F1
#
_entry.id   AF-A0A8E1R244-F1
#
_cell.length_a   1.000
_cell.length_b   1.000
_cell.length_c   1.000
_cell.angle_alpha   90.00
_cell.angle_beta   90.00
_cell.angle_gamma   90.00
#
_symmetry.space_group_name_H-M   'P 1'
#
loop_
_entity.id
_entity.type
_entity.pdbx_description
1 polymer ?
#
loop_
_entity_poly.entity_id
_entity_poly.type
_entity_poly.pdbx_seq_one_letter_code
_entity_poly.pdbx_strand_id
1 'polypeptide(L)'
;MMAAMAGCTGNDMKKEAEGLLDNAREQFGKGQYKEALATIDSLRKKCPEAIDERKAALRLYQEIELKRAQLNVENTDRALQKIESEYEQMKKTVEDLKSKGMATAEQLRNLTLTRVKRDSLKTVFDVECAKIKYINKRMKE
;
A
#
# COMPACT_ATOMS: atom_id res chain seq x y z
N MET A 1 6.99 -31.85 45.27
CA MET A 1 6.72 -32.99 44.37
C MET A 1 5.58 -32.57 43.45
N MET A 2 5.87 -32.54 42.14
CA MET A 2 4.97 -32.60 40.96
C MET A 2 3.57 -31.95 41.05
N ALA A 3 3.34 -30.83 40.37
CA ALA A 3 2.93 -30.74 38.96
C ALA A 3 1.47 -31.15 38.73
N ALA A 4 0.61 -30.16 38.45
CA ALA A 4 -0.73 -30.33 37.93
C ALA A 4 -0.93 -29.47 36.67
N MET A 5 -0.63 -30.08 35.53
CA MET A 5 -1.23 -29.94 34.19
C MET A 5 -1.88 -28.59 33.80
N ALA A 6 -1.08 -27.70 33.21
CA ALA A 6 -1.56 -26.69 32.27
C ALA A 6 -1.52 -27.30 30.86
N GLY A 7 -2.58 -28.02 30.47
CA GLY A 7 -2.62 -28.81 29.23
C GLY A 7 -3.69 -28.40 28.20
N CYS A 8 -4.50 -27.36 28.45
CA CYS A 8 -5.67 -27.06 27.60
C CYS A 8 -5.60 -25.74 26.81
N THR A 9 -4.64 -24.84 27.06
CA THR A 9 -4.61 -23.52 26.39
C THR A 9 -3.95 -23.52 25.02
N GLY A 10 -2.98 -24.40 24.77
CA GLY A 10 -2.20 -24.40 23.52
C GLY A 10 -2.99 -24.84 22.29
N ASN A 11 -3.91 -25.80 22.43
CA ASN A 11 -4.65 -26.35 21.29
C ASN A 11 -5.78 -25.42 20.82
N ASP A 12 -6.43 -24.72 21.75
CA ASP A 12 -7.50 -23.77 21.43
C ASP A 12 -6.93 -22.48 20.81
N MET A 13 -5.80 -21.98 21.33
CA MET A 13 -5.10 -20.84 20.72
C MET A 13 -4.61 -21.15 19.31
N LYS A 14 -4.12 -22.37 19.07
CA LYS A 14 -3.69 -22.80 17.74
C LYS A 14 -4.85 -22.79 16.74
N LYS A 15 -5.99 -23.37 17.10
CA LYS A 15 -7.20 -23.35 16.26
C LYS A 15 -7.71 -21.93 15.99
N GLU A 16 -7.67 -21.06 16.99
CA GLU A 16 -8.02 -19.64 16.80
C GLU A 16 -7.05 -18.96 15.81
N ALA A 17 -5.74 -19.20 15.95
CA ALA A 17 -4.73 -18.64 15.05
C ALA A 17 -4.90 -19.15 13.61
N GLU A 18 -5.16 -20.45 13.43
CA GLU A 18 -5.48 -21.04 12.12
C GLU A 18 -6.73 -20.40 11.50
N GLY A 19 -7.81 -20.26 12.26
CA GLY A 19 -9.04 -19.61 11.79
C GLY A 19 -8.86 -18.14 11.40
N LEU A 20 -8.07 -17.38 12.17
CA LEU A 20 -7.71 -16.00 11.82
C LEU A 20 -6.84 -15.93 10.56
N LEU A 21 -5.90 -16.87 10.40
CA LEU A 21 -5.04 -16.92 9.23
C LEU A 21 -5.84 -17.25 7.96
N ASP A 22 -6.77 -18.19 8.03
CA ASP A 22 -7.62 -18.56 6.90
C ASP A 22 -8.60 -17.45 6.53
N ASN A 23 -9.16 -16.74 7.52
CA ASN A 23 -9.96 -15.55 7.27
C ASN A 23 -9.15 -14.45 6.57
N ALA A 24 -7.91 -14.20 7.00
CA ALA A 24 -7.03 -13.23 6.34
C ALA A 24 -6.73 -13.63 4.88
N ARG A 25 -6.56 -14.93 4.59
CA ARG A 25 -6.39 -15.45 3.22
C ARG A 25 -7.63 -15.25 2.38
N GLU A 26 -8.82 -15.51 2.93
CA GLU A 26 -10.09 -15.31 2.24
C GLU A 26 -10.32 -13.82 1.92
N GLN A 27 -10.09 -12.94 2.89
CA GLN A 27 -10.15 -11.48 2.70
C GLN A 27 -9.16 -11.03 1.62
N PHE A 28 -7.94 -11.56 1.63
CA PHE A 28 -6.95 -11.28 0.59
C PHE A 28 -7.43 -11.73 -0.81
N GLY A 29 -7.97 -12.94 -0.92
CA GLY A 29 -8.55 -13.46 -2.17
C GLY A 29 -9.72 -12.63 -2.70
N LYS A 30 -10.49 -12.00 -1.81
CA LYS A 30 -11.57 -11.06 -2.15
C LYS A 30 -11.09 -9.63 -2.45
N GLY A 31 -9.78 -9.36 -2.36
CA GLY A 31 -9.22 -8.00 -2.52
C GLY A 31 -9.48 -7.06 -1.35
N GLN A 32 -9.94 -7.58 -0.20
CA GLN A 32 -10.20 -6.83 1.03
C GLN A 32 -8.89 -6.64 1.82
N TYR A 33 -7.95 -5.92 1.22
CA TYR A 33 -6.57 -5.86 1.72
C TYR A 33 -6.45 -5.22 3.11
N LYS A 34 -7.28 -4.21 3.43
CA LYS A 34 -7.22 -3.53 4.73
C LYS A 34 -7.72 -4.44 5.85
N GLU A 35 -8.81 -5.16 5.56
CA GLU A 35 -9.43 -6.14 6.44
C GLU A 35 -8.46 -7.30 6.69
N ALA A 36 -7.83 -7.83 5.64
CA ALA A 36 -6.83 -8.89 5.75
C ALA A 36 -5.67 -8.51 6.68
N LEU A 37 -5.15 -7.28 6.56
CA LEU A 37 -4.08 -6.78 7.42
C LEU A 37 -4.54 -6.60 8.88
N ALA A 38 -5.76 -6.11 9.10
CA ALA A 38 -6.33 -5.98 10.44
C ALA A 38 -6.54 -7.36 11.11
N THR A 39 -6.93 -8.37 10.32
CA THR A 39 -7.05 -9.75 10.78
C THR A 39 -5.68 -10.34 11.15
N ILE A 40 -4.63 -10.08 10.34
CA ILE A 40 -3.24 -10.48 10.66
C ILE A 40 -2.75 -9.81 11.95
N ASP A 41 -3.02 -8.51 12.12
CA ASP A 41 -2.64 -7.81 13.35
C ASP A 41 -3.38 -8.35 14.57
N SER A 42 -4.64 -8.78 14.39
CA SER A 42 -5.41 -9.44 15.43
C SER A 42 -4.82 -10.80 15.80
N LEU A 43 -4.44 -11.63 14.82
CA LEU A 43 -3.75 -12.90 15.03
C LEU A 43 -2.48 -12.70 15.85
N ARG A 44 -1.64 -11.72 15.48
CA ARG A 44 -0.38 -11.43 16.16
C ARG A 44 -0.57 -10.99 17.61
N LYS A 45 -1.67 -10.30 17.92
CA LYS A 45 -1.99 -9.82 19.26
C LYS A 45 -2.64 -10.89 20.15
N LYS A 46 -3.58 -11.66 19.60
CA LYS A 46 -4.38 -12.64 20.34
C LYS A 46 -3.65 -13.97 20.54
N CYS A 47 -2.83 -14.37 19.57
CA CYS A 47 -2.19 -15.68 19.55
C CYS A 47 -0.65 -15.54 19.55
N PRO A 48 -0.04 -14.95 20.60
CA PRO A 48 1.41 -14.70 20.61
C PRO A 48 2.22 -16.01 20.59
N GLU A 49 1.70 -17.10 21.13
CA GLU A 49 2.39 -18.41 21.22
C GLU A 49 2.22 -19.27 19.96
N ALA A 50 1.33 -18.88 19.04
CA ALA A 50 1.10 -19.56 17.75
C ALA A 50 2.19 -19.18 16.73
N ILE A 51 3.42 -19.63 16.96
CA ILE A 51 4.62 -19.18 16.24
C ILE A 51 4.55 -19.50 14.74
N ASP A 52 4.07 -20.67 14.37
CA ASP A 52 4.04 -21.11 12.97
C ASP A 52 2.97 -20.37 12.17
N GLU A 53 1.79 -20.16 12.76
CA GLU A 53 0.71 -19.36 12.20
C GLU A 53 1.14 -17.89 12.08
N ARG A 54 1.88 -17.35 13.06
CA ARG A 54 2.45 -15.99 12.98
C ARG A 54 3.49 -15.86 11.87
N LYS A 55 4.33 -16.87 11.62
CA LYS A 55 5.26 -16.89 10.48
C LYS A 55 4.50 -16.90 9.16
N ALA A 56 3.46 -17.73 9.05
CA ALA A 56 2.60 -17.77 7.87
C ALA A 56 1.86 -16.44 7.65
N ALA A 57 1.35 -15.83 8.72
CA ALA A 57 0.70 -14.52 8.68
C ALA A 57 1.68 -13.40 8.27
N LEU A 58 2.96 -13.47 8.66
CA LEU A 58 3.98 -12.51 8.22
C LEU A 58 4.25 -12.61 6.72
N ARG A 59 4.30 -13.84 6.16
CA ARG A 59 4.41 -14.04 4.70
C ARG A 59 3.20 -13.46 3.97
N LEU A 60 1.99 -13.78 4.45
CA LEU A 60 0.75 -13.24 3.89
C LEU A 60 0.70 -11.71 3.98
N TYR A 61 1.17 -11.12 5.08
CA TYR A 61 1.30 -9.66 5.23
C TYR A 61 2.18 -9.05 4.13
N GLN A 62 3.33 -9.66 3.85
CA GLN A 62 4.24 -9.19 2.79
C GLN A 62 3.58 -9.28 1.41
N GLU A 63 2.87 -10.37 1.13
CA GLU A 63 2.13 -10.55 -0.13
C GLU A 63 1.02 -9.51 -0.30
N ILE A 64 0.24 -9.24 0.76
CA ILE A 64 -0.81 -8.22 0.75
C ILE A 64 -0.20 -6.84 0.51
N GLU A 65 0.85 -6.47 1.25
CA GLU A 65 1.51 -5.17 1.09
C GLU A 65 2.14 -5.01 -0.30
N LEU A 66 2.68 -6.08 -0.88
CA LEU A 66 3.18 -6.09 -2.25
C LEU A 66 2.04 -5.81 -3.24
N LYS A 67 0.91 -6.51 -3.11
CA LYS A 67 -0.24 -6.34 -4.01
C LYS A 67 -0.85 -4.94 -3.89
N ARG A 68 -0.95 -4.40 -2.67
CA ARG A 68 -1.40 -3.01 -2.43
C ARG A 68 -0.47 -2.00 -3.08
N ALA A 69 0.85 -2.16 -2.91
CA ALA A 69 1.83 -1.25 -3.51
C ALA A 69 1.77 -1.30 -5.05
N GLN A 70 1.62 -2.49 -5.65
CA GLN A 70 1.43 -2.64 -7.10
C GLN A 70 0.19 -1.90 -7.60
N LEU A 71 -0.96 -2.07 -6.94
CA LEU A 71 -2.19 -1.36 -7.30
C LEU A 71 -2.05 0.16 -7.13
N ASN A 72 -1.33 0.62 -6.10
CA ASN A 72 -1.05 2.04 -5.91
C ASN A 72 -0.17 2.60 -7.03
N VAL A 73 0.87 1.86 -7.47
CA VAL A 73 1.70 2.23 -8.61
C VAL A 73 0.84 2.37 -9.88
N GLU A 74 0.03 1.36 -10.22
CA GLU A 74 -0.83 1.38 -11.41
C GLU A 74 -1.80 2.58 -11.41
N ASN A 75 -2.44 2.85 -10.28
CA ASN A 75 -3.38 3.96 -10.16
C ASN A 75 -2.66 5.32 -10.20
N THR A 76 -1.50 5.43 -9.54
CA THR A 76 -0.72 6.67 -9.49
C THR A 76 -0.13 6.98 -10.87
N ASP A 77 0.36 5.97 -11.59
CA ASP A 77 0.87 6.11 -12.96
C ASP A 77 -0.22 6.65 -13.91
N ARG A 78 -1.42 6.05 -13.88
CA ARG A 78 -2.55 6.54 -14.68
C ARG A 78 -2.90 7.99 -14.37
N ALA A 79 -2.91 8.35 -13.08
CA ALA A 79 -3.19 9.72 -12.65
C ALA A 79 -2.07 10.69 -13.07
N LEU A 80 -0.82 10.26 -12.98
CA LEU A 80 0.35 11.02 -13.37
C LEU A 80 0.34 11.30 -14.87
N GLN A 81 0.13 10.29 -15.71
CA GLN A 81 0.04 10.45 -17.17
C GLN A 81 -1.03 11.47 -17.58
N LYS A 82 -2.20 11.42 -16.95
CA LYS A 82 -3.27 12.40 -17.19
C LYS A 82 -2.83 13.82 -16.83
N ILE A 83 -2.30 14.01 -15.63
CA ILE A 83 -1.85 15.32 -15.14
C ILE A 83 -0.67 15.86 -15.95
N GLU A 84 0.24 15.00 -16.41
CA GLU A 84 1.36 15.39 -17.26
C GLU A 84 0.87 15.92 -18.62
N SER A 85 -0.08 15.23 -19.23
CA SER A 85 -0.70 15.69 -20.49
C SER A 85 -1.39 17.05 -20.30
N GLU A 86 -2.20 17.21 -19.25
CA GLU A 86 -2.87 18.47 -18.90
C GLU A 86 -1.85 19.60 -18.65
N TYR A 87 -0.77 19.31 -17.91
CA TYR A 87 0.28 20.26 -17.63
C TYR A 87 1.00 20.73 -18.89
N GLU A 88 1.40 19.80 -19.78
CA GLU A 88 2.12 20.16 -21.00
C GLU A 88 1.26 20.96 -21.98
N GLN A 89 -0.04 20.66 -22.08
CA GLN A 89 -0.98 21.47 -22.86
C GLN A 89 -1.10 22.88 -22.27
N MET A 90 -1.34 22.99 -20.96
CA MET A 90 -1.47 24.27 -20.28
C MET A 90 -0.19 25.10 -20.38
N LYS A 91 0.97 24.47 -20.20
CA LYS A 91 2.28 25.10 -20.30
C LYS A 91 2.48 25.75 -21.66
N LYS A 92 2.19 25.03 -22.75
CA LYS A 92 2.28 25.58 -24.12
C LYS A 92 1.40 26.81 -24.32
N THR A 93 0.13 26.73 -23.88
CA THR A 93 -0.81 27.86 -23.99
C THR A 93 -0.33 29.06 -23.17
N VAL A 94 0.12 28.83 -21.93
CA VAL A 94 0.58 29.92 -21.05
C VAL A 94 1.88 30.54 -21.57
N GLU A 95 2.81 29.75 -22.12
CA GLU A 95 4.05 30.25 -22.72
C GLU A 95 3.76 31.12 -23.95
N ASP A 96 2.83 30.72 -24.82
CA ASP A 96 2.38 31.52 -25.95
C ASP A 96 1.78 32.86 -25.49
N LEU A 97 0.84 32.84 -24.53
CA LEU A 97 0.24 34.05 -23.98
C LEU A 97 1.26 34.94 -23.27
N LYS A 98 2.27 34.34 -22.62
CA LYS A 98 3.34 35.07 -21.94
C LYS A 98 4.22 35.80 -22.95
N SER A 99 4.53 35.18 -24.09
CA SER A 99 5.29 35.84 -25.16
C SER A 99 4.54 37.03 -25.78
N LYS A 100 3.21 36.99 -25.77
CA LYS A 100 2.31 38.06 -26.24
C LYS A 100 2.01 39.12 -25.18
N GLY A 101 2.48 38.94 -23.94
CA GLY A 101 2.16 39.84 -22.81
C GLY A 101 0.70 39.76 -22.34
N MET A 102 -0.03 38.69 -22.70
CA MET A 102 -1.47 38.52 -22.42
C MET A 102 -1.76 37.47 -21.33
N ALA A 103 -0.72 36.87 -20.74
CA ALA A 103 -0.91 35.86 -19.69
C ALA A 103 -1.51 36.46 -18.42
N THR A 104 -2.59 35.86 -17.92
CA THR A 104 -3.26 36.32 -16.69
C THR A 104 -2.62 35.71 -15.44
N ALA A 105 -2.75 36.39 -14.30
CA ALA A 105 -2.28 35.88 -13.02
C ALA A 105 -2.93 34.52 -12.66
N GLU A 106 -4.20 34.34 -13.04
CA GLU A 106 -4.94 33.10 -12.83
C GLU A 106 -4.35 31.93 -13.64
N GLN A 107 -4.00 32.15 -14.91
CA GLN A 107 -3.38 31.14 -15.76
C GLN A 107 -2.01 30.69 -15.20
N LEU A 108 -1.20 31.64 -14.74
CA LEU A 108 0.10 31.35 -14.12
C LEU A 108 -0.06 30.57 -12.80
N ARG A 109 -1.06 30.93 -12.00
CA ARG A 109 -1.40 30.23 -10.76
C ARG A 109 -1.84 28.80 -11.05
N ASN A 110 -2.75 28.60 -12.01
CA ASN A 110 -3.24 27.28 -12.40
C ASN A 110 -2.11 26.38 -12.91
N LEU A 111 -1.21 26.92 -13.76
CA LEU A 111 -0.03 26.19 -14.22
C LEU A 111 0.85 25.74 -13.04
N THR A 112 1.07 26.64 -12.07
CA THR A 112 1.86 26.34 -10.86
C THR A 112 1.20 25.25 -10.01
N LEU A 113 -0.12 25.32 -9.79
CA LEU A 113 -0.86 24.33 -9.01
C LEU A 113 -0.83 22.95 -9.70
N THR A 114 -1.03 22.90 -11.01
CA THR A 114 -0.95 21.65 -11.79
C THR A 114 0.46 21.05 -11.71
N ARG A 115 1.51 21.88 -11.79
CA ARG A 115 2.90 21.44 -11.59
C ARG A 115 3.11 20.80 -10.22
N VAL A 116 2.65 21.45 -9.15
CA VAL A 116 2.78 20.93 -7.78
C VAL A 116 2.05 19.60 -7.64
N LYS A 117 0.84 19.48 -8.19
CA LYS A 117 0.08 18.23 -8.18
C LYS A 117 0.80 17.10 -8.92
N ARG A 118 1.37 17.39 -10.09
CA ARG A 118 2.21 16.46 -10.86
C ARG A 118 3.39 15.97 -10.02
N ASP A 119 4.15 16.89 -9.43
CA ASP A 119 5.37 16.55 -8.69
C ASP A 119 5.05 15.76 -7.42
N SER A 120 3.92 16.04 -6.78
CA SER A 120 3.39 15.22 -5.69
C SER A 120 3.08 13.79 -6.14
N LEU A 121 2.45 13.59 -7.31
CA LEU A 121 2.15 12.26 -7.83
C LEU A 121 3.43 11.49 -8.21
N LYS A 122 4.45 12.17 -8.77
CA LYS A 122 5.77 11.57 -9.02
C LYS A 122 6.39 11.03 -7.74
N THR A 123 6.34 11.82 -6.68
CA THR A 123 6.87 11.41 -5.36
C THR A 123 6.16 10.17 -4.84
N VAL A 124 4.83 10.12 -4.94
CA VAL A 124 4.04 8.94 -4.53
C VAL A 124 4.43 7.71 -5.36
N PHE A 125 4.54 7.87 -6.69
CA PHE A 125 4.92 6.79 -7.59
C PHE A 125 6.31 6.22 -7.25
N ASP A 126 7.30 7.09 -7.03
CA ASP A 126 8.67 6.70 -6.70
C ASP A 126 8.74 5.94 -5.36
N VAL A 127 8.01 6.42 -4.35
CA VAL A 127 7.93 5.78 -3.03
C VAL A 127 7.29 4.40 -3.12
N GLU A 128 6.19 4.24 -3.85
CA GLU A 128 5.52 2.94 -4.01
C GLU A 128 6.39 1.96 -4.82
N CYS A 129 7.09 2.43 -5.86
CA CYS A 129 8.09 1.64 -6.57
C CYS A 129 9.23 1.18 -5.64
N ALA A 130 9.74 2.07 -4.78
CA ALA A 130 10.76 1.74 -3.80
C ALA A 130 10.25 0.71 -2.76
N LYS A 131 9.00 0.85 -2.33
CA LYS A 131 8.33 -0.10 -1.42
C LYS A 131 8.23 -1.50 -2.03
N ILE A 132 7.82 -1.61 -3.30
CA ILE A 132 7.80 -2.89 -4.03
C ILE A 132 9.19 -3.53 -4.05
N LYS A 133 10.23 -2.76 -4.40
CA LYS A 133 11.62 -3.26 -4.41
C LYS A 133 12.05 -3.76 -3.04
N TYR A 134 11.73 -3.02 -1.98
CA TYR A 134 12.05 -3.40 -0.61
C TYR A 134 11.33 -4.68 -0.17
N ILE A 135 10.02 -4.79 -0.44
CA ILE A 135 9.24 -6.01 -0.11
C ILE A 135 9.80 -7.21 -0.86
N ASN A 136 10.07 -7.08 -2.17
CA ASN A 136 10.65 -8.15 -2.97
C ASN A 136 12.03 -8.58 -2.48
N LYS A 137 12.86 -7.65 -1.99
CA LYS A 137 14.14 -7.98 -1.36
C LYS A 137 13.93 -8.78 -0.08
N ARG A 138 13.01 -8.32 0.79
CA ARG A 138 12.69 -8.98 2.06
C ARG A 138 12.02 -10.34 1.94
N MET A 139 11.37 -10.64 0.81
CA MET A 139 10.78 -11.95 0.55
C MET A 139 11.80 -12.97 0.02
N LYS A 140 12.96 -12.50 -0.47
CA LYS A 140 14.05 -13.35 -0.99
C LYS A 140 15.10 -13.72 0.08
N GLU A 141 15.15 -12.94 1.16
CA GLU A 141 15.96 -13.20 2.36
C GLU A 141 15.30 -14.27 3.24
#